data_AF-A0A1W9S4T4-F1
#
_entry.id   AF-A0A1W9S4T4-F1
#
_cell.length_a   1.000
_cell.length_b   1.000
_cell.length_c   1.000
_cell.angle_alpha   90.00
_cell.angle_beta   90.00
_cell.angle_gamma   90.00
#
_symmetry.space_group_name_H-M   'P 1'
#
loop_
_entity.id
_entity.type
_entity.pdbx_description
1 polymer ?
#
loop_
_entity_poly.entity_id
_entity_poly.type
_entity_poly.pdbx_seq_one_letter_code
_entity_poly.pdbx_strand_id
1 'polypeptide(L)'
;MAFAFEELKVYQRALDFSVSVIDTIDEIETPRKHYRLIEQLEASCTSIALNISEGKGRFSKKEFKQFLYIARGSLYESVAMLHIFYKKNWLNGAHYEGLYSEAEEINKMISGLINSIQN
;
A
#
# COMPACT_ATOMS: atom_id res chain seq x y z
N MET A 1 -6.12 -20.67 -8.65
CA MET A 1 -6.28 -19.24 -8.98
C MET A 1 -5.97 -19.04 -10.45
N ALA A 2 -6.68 -18.15 -11.13
CA ALA A 2 -6.55 -17.96 -12.58
C ALA A 2 -5.47 -16.92 -12.93
N PHE A 3 -5.11 -16.04 -11.98
CA PHE A 3 -4.15 -14.98 -12.19
C PHE A 3 -2.90 -15.18 -11.32
N ALA A 4 -1.72 -15.18 -11.94
CA ALA A 4 -0.46 -15.54 -11.29
C ALA A 4 -0.01 -14.56 -10.18
N PHE A 5 -0.59 -13.36 -10.09
CA PHE A 5 -0.30 -12.42 -9.00
C PHE A 5 -1.01 -12.81 -7.69
N GLU A 6 -2.11 -13.57 -7.77
CA GLU A 6 -2.90 -13.97 -6.60
C GLU A 6 -2.09 -14.88 -5.65
N GLU A 7 -1.05 -15.54 -6.16
CA GLU A 7 -0.12 -16.38 -5.37
C GLU A 7 0.95 -15.56 -4.61
N LEU A 8 1.12 -14.28 -4.94
CA LEU A 8 2.10 -13.43 -4.26
C LEU A 8 1.57 -13.03 -2.88
N LYS A 9 2.19 -13.53 -1.82
CA LYS A 9 1.84 -13.13 -0.44
C LYS A 9 1.90 -11.62 -0.22
N VAL A 10 2.85 -10.94 -0.88
CA VAL A 10 2.96 -9.48 -0.79
C VAL A 10 1.79 -8.75 -1.45
N TYR A 11 1.18 -9.34 -2.49
CA TYR A 11 -0.03 -8.80 -3.10
C TYR A 11 -1.22 -8.93 -2.15
N GLN A 12 -1.42 -10.12 -1.56
CA GLN A 12 -2.51 -10.36 -0.61
C GLN A 12 -2.44 -9.38 0.57
N ARG A 13 -1.26 -9.23 1.19
CA ARG A 13 -1.05 -8.28 2.27
C ARG A 13 -1.24 -6.82 1.84
N ALA A 14 -0.77 -6.44 0.66
CA ALA A 14 -1.00 -5.09 0.14
C ALA A 14 -2.49 -4.80 -0.10
N LEU A 15 -3.26 -5.81 -0.53
CA LEU A 15 -4.71 -5.70 -0.68
C LEU A 15 -5.39 -5.54 0.68
N ASP A 16 -5.08 -6.41 1.65
CA ASP A 16 -5.63 -6.35 3.00
C ASP A 16 -5.26 -5.04 3.71
N PHE A 17 -4.03 -4.55 3.52
CA PHE A 17 -3.60 -3.24 3.99
C PHE A 17 -4.42 -2.11 3.38
N SER A 18 -4.68 -2.16 2.07
CA SER A 18 -5.49 -1.13 1.39
C SER A 18 -6.91 -1.10 1.94
N VAL A 19 -7.54 -2.26 2.13
CA VAL A 19 -8.87 -2.39 2.75
C VAL A 19 -8.85 -1.83 4.18
N SER A 20 -7.87 -2.23 4.98
CA SER A 20 -7.75 -1.75 6.37
C SER A 20 -7.57 -0.23 6.45
N VAL A 21 -6.82 0.36 5.53
CA VAL A 21 -6.68 1.83 5.42
C VAL A 21 -8.01 2.47 5.08
N ILE A 22 -8.74 1.94 4.09
CA ILE A 22 -10.04 2.49 3.65
C ILE A 22 -11.07 2.40 4.79
N ASP A 23 -11.20 1.24 5.43
CA ASP A 23 -12.10 1.06 6.57
C ASP A 23 -11.77 2.04 7.70
N THR A 24 -10.47 2.27 7.96
CA THR A 24 -10.01 3.19 8.99
C THR A 24 -10.35 4.65 8.66
N ILE A 25 -10.23 5.09 7.41
CA ILE A 25 -10.50 6.48 7.03
C ILE A 25 -11.99 6.78 6.87
N ASP A 26 -12.82 5.77 6.59
CA ASP A 26 -14.29 5.90 6.57
C ASP A 26 -14.85 6.27 7.95
N GLU A 27 -14.15 5.88 9.03
CA GLU A 27 -14.49 6.25 10.41
C GLU A 27 -14.02 7.66 10.81
N ILE A 28 -13.24 8.35 9.98
CA ILE A 28 -12.63 9.63 10.33
C ILE A 28 -13.61 10.79 10.16
N GLU A 29 -13.89 11.49 11.26
CA GLU A 29 -14.61 12.77 11.23
C GLU A 29 -13.65 13.97 11.28
N THR A 30 -13.66 14.79 10.23
CA THR A 30 -12.88 16.03 10.18
C THR A 30 -13.75 17.27 9.96
N PRO A 31 -13.34 18.47 10.44
CA PRO A 31 -14.19 19.68 10.41
C PRO A 31 -14.68 20.12 9.03
N ARG A 32 -13.95 19.78 7.96
CA ARG A 32 -14.31 20.10 6.57
C ARG A 32 -14.27 18.88 5.65
N LYS A 33 -14.37 17.67 6.23
CA LYS A 33 -14.27 16.35 5.58
C LYS A 33 -12.91 16.03 4.94
N HIS A 34 -12.18 17.00 4.38
CA HIS A 34 -10.85 16.79 3.80
C HIS A 34 -10.80 15.74 2.68
N TYR A 35 -11.85 15.64 1.86
CA TYR A 35 -12.01 14.66 0.78
C TYR A 35 -10.75 14.45 -0.07
N ARG A 36 -10.10 15.52 -0.55
CA ARG A 36 -8.88 15.40 -1.36
C ARG A 36 -7.72 14.67 -0.64
N LEU A 37 -7.57 14.84 0.68
CA LEU A 37 -6.53 14.12 1.43
C LEU A 37 -6.92 12.65 1.63
N ILE A 38 -8.21 12.39 1.88
CA ILE A 38 -8.76 11.03 2.01
C ILE A 38 -8.57 10.28 0.69
N GLU A 39 -9.03 10.85 -0.43
CA GLU A 39 -8.87 10.30 -1.78
C GLU A 39 -7.39 10.07 -2.15
N GLN A 40 -6.47 10.94 -1.72
CA GLN A 40 -5.04 10.73 -1.96
C GLN A 40 -4.50 9.53 -1.19
N LEU A 41 -4.95 9.31 0.06
CA LEU A 41 -4.58 8.13 0.83
C LEU A 41 -5.17 6.86 0.21
N GLU A 42 -6.44 6.87 -0.19
CA GLU A 42 -7.08 5.76 -0.92
C GLU A 42 -6.33 5.40 -2.21
N ALA A 43 -6.02 6.42 -3.02
CA ALA A 43 -5.31 6.22 -4.28
C ALA A 43 -3.90 5.65 -4.04
N SER A 44 -3.16 6.18 -3.06
CA SER A 44 -1.81 5.71 -2.76
C SER A 44 -1.80 4.30 -2.15
N CYS A 45 -2.72 3.94 -1.26
CA CYS A 45 -2.72 2.62 -0.64
C CYS A 45 -3.12 1.53 -1.65
N THR A 46 -4.19 1.74 -2.41
CA THR A 46 -4.66 0.79 -3.42
C THR A 46 -3.65 0.60 -4.56
N SER A 47 -2.94 1.67 -4.93
CA SER A 47 -1.88 1.64 -5.95
C SER A 47 -0.79 0.60 -5.66
N ILE A 48 -0.56 0.23 -4.39
CA ILE A 48 0.44 -0.78 -4.02
C ILE A 48 0.07 -2.15 -4.62
N ALA A 49 -1.14 -2.63 -4.33
CA ALA A 49 -1.64 -3.91 -4.83
C ALA A 49 -1.83 -3.88 -6.36
N LEU A 50 -2.35 -2.76 -6.88
CA LEU A 50 -2.55 -2.57 -8.32
C LEU A 50 -1.22 -2.69 -9.09
N ASN A 51 -0.17 -2.00 -8.65
CA ASN A 51 1.14 -2.08 -9.32
C ASN A 51 1.79 -3.47 -9.18
N ILE A 52 1.62 -4.17 -8.05
CA ILE A 52 2.12 -5.56 -7.91
C ILE A 52 1.43 -6.47 -8.93
N SER A 53 0.09 -6.37 -9.04
CA SER A 53 -0.70 -7.20 -9.96
C SER A 53 -0.36 -6.89 -11.43
N GLU A 54 -0.30 -5.61 -11.80
CA GLU A 54 0.01 -5.17 -13.15
C GLU A 54 1.43 -5.58 -13.55
N GLY A 55 2.39 -5.35 -12.66
CA GLY A 55 3.78 -5.72 -12.86
C GLY A 55 3.97 -7.21 -13.09
N LYS A 56 3.27 -8.06 -12.33
CA LYS A 56 3.32 -9.52 -12.47
C LYS A 56 2.72 -10.00 -13.80
N GLY A 57 1.81 -9.22 -14.38
CA GLY A 57 1.26 -9.45 -15.72
C GLY A 57 2.16 -8.99 -16.88
N ARG A 58 3.28 -8.30 -16.60
CA ARG A 58 4.22 -7.86 -17.64
C ARG A 58 5.10 -8.99 -18.16
N PHE A 59 5.60 -8.83 -19.38
CA PHE A 59 6.33 -9.88 -20.09
C PHE A 59 7.77 -10.05 -19.57
N SER A 60 8.43 -8.94 -19.19
CA SER A 60 9.82 -8.99 -18.74
C SER A 60 9.98 -8.83 -17.23
N LYS A 61 11.00 -9.50 -16.69
CA LYS A 61 11.43 -9.33 -15.29
C LYS A 61 11.82 -7.89 -14.96
N LYS A 62 12.38 -7.17 -15.94
CA LYS A 62 12.78 -5.76 -15.79
C LYS A 62 11.56 -4.87 -15.58
N GLU A 63 10.50 -5.06 -16.37
CA GLU A 63 9.24 -4.34 -16.16
C GLU A 63 8.63 -4.70 -14.81
N PHE A 64 8.60 -5.99 -14.45
CA PHE A 64 8.06 -6.37 -13.15
C PHE A 64 8.78 -5.65 -11.98
N LYS A 65 10.12 -5.60 -12.00
CA LYS A 65 10.88 -4.80 -11.02
C LYS A 65 10.50 -3.33 -11.01
N GLN A 66 10.29 -2.71 -12.18
CA GLN A 66 9.87 -1.32 -12.28
C GLN A 66 8.53 -1.09 -11.58
N PHE A 67 7.55 -1.96 -11.82
CA PHE A 67 6.25 -1.91 -11.15
C PHE A 67 6.36 -2.12 -9.64
N LEU A 68 7.23 -3.00 -9.17
CA LEU A 68 7.49 -3.17 -7.73
C LEU A 68 8.13 -1.93 -7.11
N TYR A 69 8.98 -1.19 -7.83
CA TYR A 69 9.49 0.10 -7.35
C TYR A 69 8.38 1.15 -7.25
N ILE A 70 7.44 1.17 -8.19
CA ILE A 70 6.26 2.05 -8.14
C ILE A 70 5.39 1.68 -6.93
N ALA A 71 5.11 0.38 -6.73
CA ALA A 71 4.36 -0.10 -5.57
C ALA A 71 5.01 0.33 -4.24
N ARG A 72 6.35 0.25 -4.14
CA ARG A 72 7.09 0.73 -2.97
C ARG A 72 6.99 2.26 -2.81
N GLY A 73 7.01 3.00 -3.90
CA GLY A 73 6.77 4.46 -3.89
C GLY A 73 5.39 4.81 -3.33
N SER A 74 4.35 4.12 -3.81
CA SER A 74 2.97 4.30 -3.31
C SER A 74 2.82 3.92 -1.83
N LEU A 75 3.52 2.89 -1.37
CA LEU A 75 3.58 2.53 0.05
C LEU A 75 4.20 3.67 0.90
N TYR A 76 5.27 4.30 0.41
CA TYR A 76 5.93 5.40 1.12
C TYR A 76 5.02 6.63 1.20
N GLU A 77 4.29 6.92 0.12
CA GLU A 77 3.28 7.98 0.11
C GLU A 77 2.15 7.69 1.11
N SER A 78 1.65 6.45 1.13
CA SER A 78 0.61 6.00 2.08
C SER A 78 1.06 6.20 3.53
N VAL A 79 2.29 5.78 3.87
CA VAL A 79 2.85 5.96 5.22
C VAL A 79 3.01 7.44 5.58
N ALA A 80 3.48 8.28 4.65
CA ALA A 80 3.57 9.71 4.88
C ALA A 80 2.20 10.36 5.14
N MET A 81 1.16 9.91 4.44
CA MET A 81 -0.23 10.33 4.67
C MET A 81 -0.76 9.86 6.03
N LEU A 82 -0.50 8.60 6.42
CA LEU A 82 -0.84 8.09 7.76
C LEU A 82 -0.17 8.91 8.88
N HIS A 83 1.10 9.32 8.70
CA HIS A 83 1.77 10.23 9.63
C HIS A 83 1.04 11.57 9.77
N ILE A 84 0.56 12.15 8.66
CA ILE A 84 -0.20 13.40 8.67
C ILE A 84 -1.51 13.20 9.44
N PHE A 85 -2.25 12.13 9.17
CA PHE A 85 -3.55 11.85 9.78
C PHE A 85 -3.40 11.61 11.29
N TYR A 86 -2.36 10.87 11.70
CA TYR A 86 -2.02 10.68 13.11
C TYR A 86 -1.63 12.00 13.79
N LYS A 87 -0.76 12.82 13.19
CA LYS A 87 -0.38 14.14 13.73
C LYS A 87 -1.54 15.13 13.82
N LYS A 88 -2.57 14.95 12.99
CA LYS A 88 -3.82 15.72 13.05
C LYS A 88 -4.80 15.21 14.11
N ASN A 89 -4.45 14.14 14.83
CA ASN A 89 -5.32 13.40 15.74
C ASN A 89 -6.60 12.89 15.08
N TRP A 90 -6.54 12.58 13.78
CA TRP A 90 -7.65 11.98 13.03
C TRP A 90 -7.61 10.46 13.10
N LEU A 91 -6.43 9.90 13.34
CA LEU A 91 -6.20 8.48 13.53
C LEU A 91 -5.77 8.22 14.97
N ASN A 92 -6.38 7.25 15.64
CA ASN A 92 -5.96 6.87 16.99
C ASN A 92 -4.62 6.10 16.96
N GLY A 93 -3.91 6.07 18.09
CA GLY A 93 -2.59 5.44 18.17
C GLY A 93 -2.59 3.94 17.83
N ALA A 94 -3.59 3.19 18.25
CA ALA A 94 -3.66 1.75 18.01
C ALA A 94 -3.85 1.42 16.51
N HIS A 95 -4.76 2.13 15.83
CA HIS A 95 -4.97 1.97 14.39
C HIS A 95 -3.72 2.41 13.61
N TYR A 96 -3.11 3.53 14.02
CA TYR A 96 -1.87 4.01 13.40
C TYR A 96 -0.73 2.99 13.52
N GLU A 97 -0.48 2.46 14.71
CA GLU A 97 0.60 1.49 14.96
C GLU A 97 0.37 0.20 14.17
N GLY A 98 -0.87 -0.29 14.10
CA GLY A 98 -1.22 -1.47 13.31
C GLY A 98 -0.95 -1.28 11.81
N LEU A 99 -1.46 -0.18 11.23
CA LEU A 99 -1.25 0.14 9.82
C LEU A 99 0.23 0.38 9.49
N TYR A 100 0.95 1.09 10.37
CA TYR A 100 2.38 1.35 10.19
C TYR A 100 3.20 0.04 10.22
N SER A 101 2.92 -0.84 11.19
CA SER A 101 3.60 -2.13 11.28
C SER A 101 3.36 -3.01 10.05
N GLU A 102 2.13 -3.05 9.55
CA GLU A 102 1.81 -3.77 8.31
C GLU A 102 2.55 -3.18 7.10
N ALA A 103 2.61 -1.85 7.00
CA ALA A 103 3.34 -1.16 5.94
C ALA A 103 4.86 -1.49 5.99
N GLU A 104 5.47 -1.55 7.16
CA GLU A 104 6.88 -1.96 7.29
C GLU A 104 7.13 -3.38 6.78
N GLU A 105 6.22 -4.30 7.09
CA GLU A 105 6.32 -5.68 6.62
C GLU A 105 6.14 -5.79 5.10
N ILE A 106 5.17 -5.07 4.53
CA ILE A 106 4.99 -5.00 3.08
C ILE A 106 6.25 -4.42 2.41
N ASN A 107 6.88 -3.39 2.98
CA ASN A 107 8.10 -2.81 2.44
C ASN A 107 9.26 -3.83 2.40
N LYS A 108 9.42 -4.62 3.46
CA LYS A 108 10.41 -5.71 3.51
C LYS A 108 10.11 -6.77 2.44
N MET A 109 8.84 -7.15 2.29
CA MET A 109 8.41 -8.14 1.30
C MET A 109 8.61 -7.65 -0.15
N ILE A 110 8.26 -6.41 -0.47
CA ILE A 110 8.52 -5.82 -1.79
C ILE A 110 10.02 -5.81 -2.07
N SER A 111 10.83 -5.38 -1.11
CA SER A 111 12.29 -5.34 -1.25
C SER A 111 12.87 -6.76 -1.46
N GLY A 112 12.41 -7.74 -0.69
CA GLY A 112 12.78 -9.14 -0.86
C GLY A 112 12.39 -9.70 -2.23
N LEU A 113 11.19 -9.39 -2.71
CA LEU A 113 10.71 -9.81 -4.03
C LEU A 113 11.55 -9.17 -5.15
N ILE A 114 11.84 -7.87 -5.09
CA ILE A 114 12.71 -7.17 -6.06
C ILE A 114 14.08 -7.86 -6.15
N ASN A 115 14.66 -8.19 -4.99
CA ASN A 115 15.98 -8.85 -4.91
C ASN A 115 15.94 -10.30 -5.42
N SER A 116 14.83 -11.01 -5.24
CA SER A 116 14.66 -12.41 -5.68
C SER A 116 14.58 -12.54 -7.21
N ILE A 117 14.16 -11.48 -7.90
CA ILE A 117 14.06 -11.47 -9.36
C ILE A 117 15.49 -11.31 -9.91
N GLN A 118 16.15 -12.43 -10.21
CA GLN A 118 17.44 -12.39 -10.93
C GLN A 118 17.22 -11.91 -12.36
N ASN A 119 18.11 -11.05 -12.86
CA ASN A 119 18.08 -10.58 -14.25
C ASN A 119 18.05 -11.76 -15.22
#